data_AF-A0A7J4Q3U7-F1
#
_entry.id   AF-A0A7J4Q3U7-F1
#
_cell.length_a   1.000
_cell.length_b   1.000
_cell.length_c   1.000
_cell.angle_alpha   90.00
_cell.angle_beta   90.00
_cell.angle_gamma   90.00
#
_symmetry.space_group_name_H-M   'P 1'
#
loop_
_entity.id
_entity.type
_entity.pdbx_description
1 polymer ?
#
loop_
_entity_poly.entity_id
_entity_poly.type
_entity_poly.pdbx_seq_one_letter_code
_entity_poly.pdbx_strand_id
1 'polypeptide(L)'
;MTSHTDAITNLLSSYKGVTTLFLEDIVRDVDIGVHDYEIGNPQRVRFDIYVLISGVKNPENDAIEDVLNYEYLLDSLEEVLSLGRFSLLESLAN
;
A
#
# COMPACT_ATOMS: atom_id res chain seq x y z
N MET A 1 -4.83 13.23 -19.48
CA MET A 1 -4.95 13.09 -18.02
C MET A 1 -3.58 12.65 -17.54
N THR A 2 -2.90 13.42 -16.70
CA THR A 2 -1.65 12.96 -16.08
C THR A 2 -2.02 11.84 -15.11
N SER A 3 -1.40 10.66 -15.29
CA SER A 3 -1.58 9.54 -14.38
C SER A 3 -1.10 9.93 -12.97
N HIS A 4 -1.65 9.34 -11.91
CA HIS A 4 -1.07 9.48 -10.56
C HIS A 4 0.41 9.07 -10.56
N THR A 5 0.78 8.08 -11.39
CA THR A 5 2.16 7.66 -11.63
C THR A 5 3.03 8.79 -12.17
N ASP A 6 2.51 9.66 -13.05
CA ASP A 6 3.27 10.78 -13.63
C ASP A 6 3.53 11.86 -12.58
N ALA A 7 2.54 12.15 -11.73
CA ALA A 7 2.68 13.09 -10.63
C ALA A 7 3.70 12.61 -9.59
N ILE A 8 3.64 11.32 -9.24
CA ILE A 8 4.61 10.67 -8.36
C ILE A 8 6.02 10.72 -8.99
N THR A 9 6.14 10.36 -10.26
CA THR A 9 7.43 10.39 -10.99
C THR A 9 8.05 11.79 -11.00
N ASN A 10 7.23 12.83 -11.21
CA ASN A 10 7.70 14.22 -11.14
C ASN A 10 8.15 14.61 -9.73
N LEU A 11 7.45 14.20 -8.68
CA LEU A 11 7.87 14.43 -7.29
C LEU A 11 9.23 13.76 -7.02
N LEU A 12 9.41 12.52 -7.49
CA LEU A 12 10.61 11.72 -7.29
C LEU A 12 11.86 12.29 -7.96
N SER A 13 11.71 13.03 -9.06
CA SER A 13 12.83 13.68 -9.76
C SER A 13 13.65 14.63 -8.86
N SER A 14 13.08 15.08 -7.74
CA SER A 14 13.74 15.96 -6.77
C SER A 14 14.57 15.22 -5.71
N TYR A 15 14.47 13.90 -5.61
CA TYR A 15 15.16 13.08 -4.62
C TYR A 15 16.31 12.28 -5.25
N LYS A 16 17.44 12.16 -4.54
CA LYS A 16 18.57 11.28 -4.95
C LYS A 16 18.43 9.92 -4.27
N GLY A 17 18.65 8.84 -5.04
CA GLY A 17 18.61 7.47 -4.53
C GLY A 17 17.20 7.10 -4.05
N VAL A 18 16.26 7.07 -4.99
CA VAL A 18 14.87 6.71 -4.73
C VAL A 18 14.63 5.27 -5.12
N THR A 19 14.07 4.48 -4.21
CA THR A 19 13.40 3.22 -4.54
C THR A 19 11.90 3.44 -4.50
N THR A 20 11.20 2.90 -5.49
CA THR A 20 9.74 2.98 -5.58
C THR A 20 9.17 1.59 -5.73
N LEU A 21 8.11 1.31 -4.98
CA LEU A 21 7.37 0.05 -5.06
C LEU A 21 5.88 0.35 -5.22
N PHE A 22 5.26 -0.36 -6.15
CA PHE A 22 3.84 -0.25 -6.46
C PHE A 22 3.20 -1.61 -6.27
N LEU A 23 2.19 -1.67 -5.41
CA LEU A 23 1.38 -2.84 -5.18
C LEU A 23 -0.07 -2.44 -5.45
N GLU A 24 -0.57 -2.78 -6.63
CA GLU A 24 -1.84 -2.30 -7.17
C GLU A 24 -2.86 -3.43 -7.31
N ASP A 25 -4.15 -3.06 -7.33
CA ASP A 25 -5.28 -3.95 -7.54
C ASP A 25 -5.37 -5.14 -6.56
N ILE A 26 -4.86 -4.94 -5.34
CA ILE A 26 -5.02 -5.94 -4.27
C ILE A 26 -6.44 -5.87 -3.73
N VAL A 27 -7.19 -6.95 -3.91
CA VAL A 27 -8.57 -7.04 -3.42
C VAL A 27 -8.66 -7.96 -2.21
N ARG A 28 -9.33 -7.50 -1.16
CA ARG A 28 -9.65 -8.28 0.05
C ARG A 28 -11.10 -8.10 0.44
N ASP A 29 -11.64 -9.15 1.06
CA ASP A 29 -12.95 -9.07 1.72
C ASP A 29 -12.72 -8.53 3.14
N VAL A 30 -13.30 -7.37 3.43
CA VAL A 30 -13.08 -6.64 4.69
C VAL A 30 -14.42 -6.37 5.35
N ASP A 31 -14.56 -6.70 6.63
CA ASP A 31 -15.71 -6.23 7.42
C ASP A 31 -15.54 -4.74 7.69
N ILE A 32 -16.27 -3.93 6.93
CA ILE A 32 -16.17 -2.48 6.96
C ILE A 32 -17.52 -1.83 6.71
N GLY A 33 -17.77 -0.69 7.37
CA GLY A 33 -18.94 0.14 7.13
C GLY A 33 -19.52 0.78 8.39
N VAL A 34 -20.49 1.67 8.24
CA VAL A 34 -21.16 2.33 9.38
C VAL A 34 -22.59 1.84 9.60
N HIS A 35 -23.17 1.14 8.63
CA HIS A 35 -24.55 0.68 8.69
C HIS A 35 -24.66 -0.72 9.29
N ASP A 36 -25.75 -0.98 10.00
CA ASP A 36 -25.99 -2.27 10.66
C ASP A 36 -25.95 -3.47 9.70
N TYR A 37 -26.39 -3.28 8.45
CA TYR A 37 -26.36 -4.33 7.43
C TYR A 37 -24.95 -4.63 6.89
N GLU A 38 -23.96 -3.78 7.18
CA GLU A 38 -22.57 -4.00 6.78
C GLU A 38 -21.80 -4.80 7.85
N ILE A 39 -22.25 -4.75 9.11
CA ILE A 39 -21.60 -5.44 10.24
C ILE A 39 -21.66 -6.95 10.01
N GLY A 40 -20.51 -7.60 9.98
CA GLY A 40 -20.39 -9.04 9.77
C GLY A 40 -20.67 -9.49 8.34
N ASN A 41 -20.79 -8.56 7.39
CA ASN A 41 -20.96 -8.82 5.96
C ASN A 41 -19.76 -8.24 5.19
N PRO A 42 -18.66 -9.01 5.04
CA PRO A 42 -17.45 -8.53 4.38
C PRO A 42 -17.71 -7.99 2.97
N GLN A 43 -17.07 -6.87 2.66
CA GLN A 43 -17.18 -6.16 1.39
C GLN A 43 -15.82 -6.18 0.67
N ARG A 44 -15.84 -6.24 -0.67
CA ARG A 44 -14.62 -6.19 -1.47
C ARG A 44 -14.04 -4.78 -1.44
N VAL A 45 -12.86 -4.66 -0.84
CA VAL A 45 -12.06 -3.43 -0.83
C VAL A 45 -10.82 -3.65 -1.69
N ARG A 46 -10.48 -2.64 -2.50
CA ARG A 46 -9.26 -2.62 -3.31
C ARG A 46 -8.25 -1.66 -2.70
N PHE A 47 -7.01 -2.12 -2.63
CA PHE A 47 -5.88 -1.38 -2.10
C PHE A 47 -4.84 -1.19 -3.20
N ASP A 48 -4.44 0.07 -3.37
CA ASP A 48 -3.25 0.43 -4.13
C ASP A 48 -2.26 1.06 -3.15
N ILE A 49 -1.09 0.44 -2.99
CA ILE A 49 -0.06 0.85 -2.04
C ILE A 49 1.16 1.34 -2.83
N TYR A 50 1.50 2.61 -2.63
CA TYR A 50 2.62 3.29 -3.28
C TYR A 50 3.67 3.62 -2.22
N VAL A 51 4.86 3.03 -2.31
CA VAL A 51 5.94 3.26 -1.36
C VAL A 51 7.10 3.96 -2.06
N LEU A 52 7.52 5.09 -1.51
CA LEU A 52 8.64 5.88 -1.99
C LEU A 52 9.65 6.00 -0.86
N ILE A 53 10.85 5.44 -1.08
CA ILE A 53 11.94 5.52 -0.10
C ILE A 53 13.07 6.31 -0.75
N SER A 54 13.54 7.36 -0.09
CA SER A 54 14.69 8.17 -0.53
C SER A 54 15.93 7.85 0.30
N GLY A 55 17.11 8.16 -0.24
CA GLY A 55 18.38 7.90 0.44
C GLY A 55 18.81 6.42 0.39
N VAL A 56 18.19 5.62 -0.47
CA VAL A 56 18.55 4.21 -0.67
C VAL A 56 19.69 4.13 -1.68
N LYS A 57 20.65 3.26 -1.41
CA LYS A 57 21.67 2.92 -2.41
C LYS A 57 21.01 2.06 -3.49
N ASN A 58 21.52 2.15 -4.72
CA ASN A 58 21.13 1.17 -5.72
C ASN A 58 21.58 -0.21 -5.24
N PRO A 59 20.74 -1.26 -5.37
CA PRO A 59 21.14 -2.61 -5.03
C PRO A 59 22.36 -2.99 -5.87
N GLU A 60 23.45 -3.39 -5.22
CA GLU A 60 24.72 -3.70 -5.89
C GLU A 60 24.77 -5.16 -6.36
N ASN A 61 23.99 -6.06 -5.74
CA ASN A 61 24.14 -7.51 -5.90
C ASN A 61 22.84 -8.27 -6.25
N ASP A 62 21.77 -7.59 -6.68
CA ASP A 62 20.45 -8.21 -6.92
C ASP A 62 19.97 -9.06 -5.72
N ALA A 63 20.29 -8.58 -4.51
CA ALA A 63 20.03 -9.26 -3.25
C ALA A 63 18.77 -8.70 -2.61
N ILE A 64 17.92 -9.58 -2.04
CA ILE A 64 16.64 -9.17 -1.42
C ILE A 64 16.86 -8.28 -0.20
N GLU A 65 18.03 -8.39 0.45
CA GLU A 65 18.43 -7.59 1.60
C GLU A 65 18.75 -6.13 1.24
N ASP A 66 19.04 -5.86 -0.04
CA ASP A 66 19.39 -4.53 -0.54
C ASP A 66 18.15 -3.74 -1.02
N VAL A 67 16.96 -4.36 -1.01
CA VAL A 67 15.72 -3.78 -1.52
C VAL A 67 14.57 -3.94 -0.53
N LEU A 68 13.52 -3.13 -0.70
CA LEU A 68 12.27 -3.35 0.02
C LEU A 68 11.55 -4.58 -0.57
N ASN A 69 11.33 -5.61 0.26
CA ASN A 69 10.53 -6.77 -0.12
C ASN A 69 9.04 -6.38 -0.25
N TYR A 70 8.39 -6.68 -1.38
CA TYR A 70 6.95 -6.44 -1.56
C TYR A 70 6.08 -7.32 -0.65
N GLU A 71 6.56 -8.51 -0.26
CA GLU A 71 5.83 -9.40 0.64
C GLU A 71 5.62 -8.75 2.00
N TYR A 72 6.57 -7.94 2.45
CA TYR A 72 6.40 -7.14 3.67
C TYR A 72 5.19 -6.20 3.59
N LEU A 73 4.88 -5.62 2.41
CA LEU A 73 3.70 -4.78 2.26
C LEU A 73 2.40 -5.58 2.27
N LEU A 74 2.42 -6.79 1.69
CA LEU A 74 1.29 -7.70 1.75
C LEU A 74 1.03 -8.14 3.20
N ASP A 75 2.06 -8.57 3.91
CA ASP A 75 1.97 -9.00 5.30
C ASP A 75 1.49 -7.86 6.21
N SER A 76 1.99 -6.65 6.00
CA SER A 76 1.54 -5.45 6.74
C SER A 76 0.05 -5.15 6.48
N LEU A 77 -0.42 -5.32 5.24
CA LEU A 77 -1.83 -5.16 4.91
C LEU A 77 -2.69 -6.21 5.63
N GLU A 78 -2.30 -7.49 5.58
CA GLU A 78 -3.02 -8.56 6.28
C GLU A 78 -3.04 -8.33 7.80
N GLU A 79 -1.94 -7.85 8.38
CA GLU A 79 -1.86 -7.52 9.81
C GLU A 79 -2.88 -6.43 10.18
N VAL A 80 -2.94 -5.34 9.41
CA VAL A 80 -3.93 -4.26 9.62
C VAL A 80 -5.35 -4.78 9.50
N LEU A 81 -5.64 -5.59 8.48
CA LEU A 81 -6.98 -6.18 8.29
C LEU A 81 -7.35 -7.17 9.40
N SER A 82 -6.37 -7.76 10.08
CA SER A 82 -6.58 -8.66 11.21
C SER A 82 -6.91 -7.94 12.53
N LEU A 83 -6.69 -6.63 12.63
CA LEU A 83 -6.98 -5.84 13.84
C LEU A 83 -8.47 -5.78 14.18
N GLY A 84 -9.32 -6.10 13.20
CA GLY A 84 -10.75 -6.26 13.37
C GLY A 84 -11.53 -5.43 12.39
N ARG A 85 -12.75 -5.07 12.80
CA ARG A 85 -13.69 -4.36 11.95
C ARG A 85 -13.40 -2.86 11.95
N PHE A 86 -13.45 -2.25 10.78
CA PHE A 86 -13.35 -0.80 10.62
C PHE A 86 -14.73 -0.20 10.31
N SER A 87 -14.97 1.03 10.78
CA SER A 87 -16.21 1.74 10.42
C SER A 87 -16.05 2.59 9.17
N LEU A 88 -14.84 3.11 8.94
CA LEU A 88 -14.53 4.09 7.89
C LEU A 88 -13.30 3.63 7.12
N LEU A 89 -13.26 3.95 5.82
CA LEU A 89 -12.09 3.70 4.99
C LEU A 89 -10.90 4.57 5.44
N GLU A 90 -11.18 5.77 5.92
CA GLU A 90 -10.19 6.69 6.48
C GLU A 90 -9.52 6.10 7.71
N SER A 91 -10.27 5.39 8.56
CA SER A 91 -9.70 4.72 9.73
C SER A 91 -8.89 3.48 9.37
N LEU A 92 -9.28 2.78 8.31
CA LEU A 92 -8.52 1.63 7.79
C LEU A 92 -7.20 2.07 7.15
N ALA A 93 -7.17 3.23 6.50
CA ALA A 93 -6.02 3.71 5.73
C ALA A 93 -5.00 4.55 6.54
N ASN A 94 -5.25 4.81 7.83
CA ASN A 94 -4.48 5.75 8.66
C ASN A 94 -3.56 5.07 9.66
#